data_AF-A0A7S1F5F8-F1
#
_entry.id   AF-A0A7S1F5F8-F1
#
_cell.length_a   1.000
_cell.length_b   1.000
_cell.length_c   1.000
_cell.angle_alpha   90.00
_cell.angle_beta   90.00
_cell.angle_gamma   90.00
#
_symmetry.space_group_name_H-M   'P 1'
#
loop_
_entity.id
_entity.type
_entity.pdbx_description
1 polymer ?
#
loop_
_entity_poly.entity_id
_entity_poly.type
_entity_poly.pdbx_seq_one_letter_code
_entity_poly.pdbx_strand_id
1 'polypeptide(L)'
;FWLKPNRFGWKWVRVVCFRLAMSTKLQKRLAASIKKCGRNRIWLDPNEASEISMANSRFNVRKLLKDGLIMRKPVKVHSRARVRKNLAAKRKGRHMGVGKRRGTREARMPTKILWMRRQRVLRRLLRKYREAKKI
;
A
#
# COMPACT_ATOMS: atom_id res chain seq x y z
N PHE A 1 15.53 -16.41 23.07
CA PHE A 1 15.08 -15.07 22.61
C PHE A 1 15.09 -14.15 23.82
N TRP A 2 15.97 -13.15 23.88
CA TRP A 2 15.98 -12.19 24.99
C TRP A 2 15.62 -10.80 24.51
N LEU A 3 14.71 -10.18 25.26
CA LEU A 3 14.27 -8.78 25.14
C LEU A 3 15.20 -7.96 26.04
N LYS A 4 16.29 -7.39 25.50
CA LYS A 4 17.10 -6.42 26.27
C LYS A 4 16.51 -5.01 26.12
N PRO A 5 16.23 -4.28 27.22
CA PRO A 5 15.77 -2.91 27.15
C PRO A 5 16.94 -2.01 26.71
N ASN A 6 16.68 -1.11 25.77
CA ASN A 6 17.63 -0.07 25.36
C ASN A 6 16.93 1.29 25.36
N ARG A 7 17.67 2.34 25.73
CA ARG A 7 17.19 3.70 26.07
C ARG A 7 16.39 4.44 24.99
N PHE A 8 16.22 3.86 23.80
CA PHE A 8 15.53 4.45 22.63
C PHE A 8 14.54 3.49 21.93
N GLY A 9 14.06 2.47 22.65
CA GLY A 9 13.04 1.53 22.16
C GLY A 9 13.59 0.22 21.58
N TRP A 10 12.67 -0.71 21.34
CA TRP A 10 12.91 -2.08 20.90
C TRP A 10 13.59 -2.12 19.51
N LYS A 11 14.91 -2.37 19.47
CA LYS A 11 15.64 -2.66 18.23
C LYS A 11 15.74 -4.17 18.03
N TRP A 12 15.29 -4.65 16.87
CA TRP A 12 15.56 -6.00 16.40
C TRP A 12 17.05 -6.11 16.04
N VAL A 13 17.83 -6.77 16.90
CA VAL A 13 19.22 -7.12 16.59
C VAL A 13 19.21 -8.27 15.59
N ARG A 14 19.84 -8.06 14.43
CA ARG A 14 20.02 -9.09 13.40
C ARG A 14 21.20 -9.95 13.79
N VAL A 15 20.95 -11.06 14.49
CA VAL A 15 21.95 -12.12 14.64
C VAL A 15 22.21 -12.67 13.24
N VAL A 16 23.42 -12.43 12.71
CA VAL A 16 23.89 -13.05 11.48
C VAL A 16 24.25 -14.49 11.84
N CYS A 17 23.26 -15.38 11.82
CA CYS A 17 23.51 -16.80 11.83
C CYS A 17 23.78 -17.22 10.38
N PHE A 18 25.05 -17.31 10.02
CA PHE A 18 25.49 -18.00 8.80
C PHE A 18 25.33 -19.50 9.10
N ARG A 19 24.20 -20.10 8.72
CA ARG A 19 23.94 -21.53 8.86
C ARG A 19 23.93 -22.17 7.47
N LEU A 20 24.71 -23.23 7.30
CA LEU A 20 24.70 -24.13 6.14
C LEU A 20 23.24 -24.53 5.83
N ALA A 21 22.73 -24.10 4.68
CA ALA A 21 21.29 -23.96 4.47
C ALA A 21 20.70 -25.11 3.63
N MET A 22 19.77 -25.86 4.23
CA MET A 22 18.79 -26.66 3.49
C MET A 22 17.95 -25.75 2.55
N SER A 23 17.62 -26.24 1.35
CA SER A 23 16.96 -25.42 0.32
C SER A 23 15.45 -25.28 0.55
N THR A 24 14.99 -24.19 1.16
CA THR A 24 13.56 -23.90 1.40
C THR A 24 12.89 -23.09 0.25
N LYS A 25 13.49 -23.10 -0.95
CA LYS A 25 13.05 -22.32 -2.12
C LYS A 25 11.66 -22.76 -2.62
N LEU A 26 11.39 -24.07 -2.60
CA LEU A 26 10.12 -24.66 -3.04
C LEU A 26 8.97 -24.23 -2.14
N GLN A 27 9.13 -24.41 -0.83
CA GLN A 27 8.14 -24.14 0.21
C GLN A 27 7.77 -22.66 0.21
N LYS A 28 8.77 -21.78 0.09
CA LYS A 28 8.55 -20.33 -0.01
C LYS A 28 7.76 -19.95 -1.26
N ARG A 29 7.95 -20.65 -2.38
CA ARG A 29 7.18 -20.48 -3.63
C ARG A 29 5.75 -21.01 -3.48
N LEU A 30 5.57 -22.20 -2.91
CA LEU A 30 4.25 -22.82 -2.71
C LEU A 30 3.40 -22.01 -1.71
N ALA A 31 3.97 -21.61 -0.58
CA ALA A 31 3.31 -20.78 0.43
C ALA A 31 2.87 -19.42 -0.14
N ALA A 32 3.73 -18.79 -0.96
CA ALA A 32 3.43 -17.55 -1.67
C ALA A 32 2.23 -17.70 -2.62
N SER A 33 2.18 -18.80 -3.38
CA SER A 33 1.07 -19.11 -4.28
C SER A 33 -0.24 -19.36 -3.51
N ILE A 34 -0.20 -20.08 -2.39
CA ILE A 34 -1.39 -20.40 -1.58
C ILE A 34 -1.97 -19.15 -0.90
N LYS A 35 -1.15 -18.30 -0.27
CA LYS A 35 -1.62 -17.07 0.40
C LYS A 35 -1.74 -15.84 -0.52
N LYS A 36 -1.57 -16.03 -1.84
CA LYS A 36 -1.63 -14.96 -2.86
C LYS A 36 -0.75 -13.76 -2.48
N CYS A 37 0.51 -14.03 -2.15
CA CYS A 37 1.49 -12.99 -1.79
C CYS A 37 2.87 -13.26 -2.40
N GLY A 38 3.74 -12.24 -2.46
CA GLY A 38 5.11 -12.41 -2.93
C GLY A 38 5.99 -13.22 -1.97
N ARG A 39 7.02 -13.91 -2.49
CA ARG A 39 7.95 -14.75 -1.71
C ARG A 39 8.61 -14.00 -0.55
N ASN A 40 8.88 -12.71 -0.72
CA ASN A 40 9.50 -11.86 0.32
C ASN A 40 8.61 -11.63 1.54
N ARG A 41 7.30 -11.82 1.40
CA ARG A 41 6.33 -11.67 2.49
C ARG A 41 6.10 -12.96 3.27
N ILE A 42 6.67 -14.08 2.84
CA ILE A 42 6.60 -15.33 3.58
C ILE A 42 7.72 -15.36 4.61
N TRP A 43 7.35 -15.58 5.86
CA TRP A 43 8.23 -15.90 6.96
C TRP A 43 8.18 -17.42 7.21
N LEU A 44 9.35 -18.01 7.42
CA LEU A 44 9.54 -19.41 7.77
C LEU A 44 10.23 -19.42 9.12
N ASP A 45 9.76 -20.26 10.04
CA ASP A 45 10.42 -20.42 11.33
C ASP A 45 11.81 -21.09 11.16
N PRO A 46 12.88 -20.52 11.75
CA PRO A 46 14.22 -21.09 11.65
C PRO A 46 14.48 -22.26 12.61
N ASN A 47 13.64 -22.47 13.63
CA ASN A 47 13.81 -23.57 14.59
C ASN A 47 13.28 -24.88 13.98
N GLU A 48 12.12 -24.81 13.33
CA GLU A 48 11.48 -25.97 12.65
C GLU A 48 11.85 -26.10 11.15
N ALA A 49 13.09 -25.75 10.79
CA ALA A 49 13.52 -25.75 9.40
C ALA A 49 13.53 -27.16 8.76
N SER A 50 13.74 -28.21 9.56
CA SER A 50 13.70 -29.61 9.11
C SER A 50 12.28 -30.04 8.72
N GLU A 51 11.28 -29.75 9.56
CA GLU A 51 9.87 -30.07 9.29
C GLU A 51 9.35 -29.33 8.06
N ILE A 52 9.70 -28.05 7.92
CA ILE A 52 9.35 -27.25 6.75
C ILE A 52 9.98 -27.84 5.48
N SER A 53 11.23 -28.29 5.54
CA SER A 53 11.93 -28.87 4.39
C SER A 53 11.25 -30.14 3.87
N MET A 54 10.70 -30.98 4.77
CA MET A 54 10.00 -32.21 4.41
C MET A 54 8.64 -31.98 3.72
N ALA A 55 8.08 -30.76 3.77
CA ALA A 55 6.81 -30.44 3.15
C ALA A 55 6.93 -30.15 1.63
N ASN A 56 6.69 -31.16 0.81
CA ASN A 56 6.77 -31.07 -0.66
C ASN A 56 5.43 -30.69 -1.35
N SER A 57 4.30 -31.12 -0.78
CA SER A 57 2.95 -30.90 -1.35
C SER A 57 2.33 -29.57 -0.89
N ARG A 58 1.45 -29.00 -1.72
CA ARG A 58 0.62 -27.83 -1.36
C ARG A 58 -0.29 -28.10 -0.16
N PHE A 59 -0.74 -29.35 0.00
CA PHE A 59 -1.58 -29.74 1.13
C PHE A 59 -0.81 -29.64 2.45
N ASN A 60 0.41 -30.18 2.50
CA ASN A 60 1.28 -30.13 3.67
C ASN A 60 1.67 -28.68 4.02
N VAL A 61 2.00 -27.88 3.01
CA VAL A 61 2.28 -26.45 3.19
C VAL A 61 1.04 -25.73 3.76
N ARG A 62 -0.18 -26.09 3.36
CA ARG A 62 -1.41 -25.50 3.94
C ARG A 62 -1.56 -25.83 5.43
N LYS A 63 -1.18 -27.04 5.86
CA LYS A 63 -1.14 -27.46 7.27
C LYS A 63 -0.16 -26.58 8.06
N LEU A 64 1.09 -26.45 7.60
CA LEU A 64 2.11 -25.59 8.22
C LEU A 64 1.72 -24.10 8.30
N LEU A 65 0.91 -23.61 7.35
CA LEU A 65 0.35 -22.26 7.41
C LEU A 65 -0.80 -22.10 8.40
N LYS A 66 -1.50 -23.19 8.73
CA LYS A 66 -2.55 -23.21 9.76
C LYS A 66 -1.92 -23.31 11.15
N ASP A 67 -0.85 -24.11 11.26
CA ASP A 67 -0.11 -24.34 12.51
C ASP A 67 0.80 -23.14 12.89
N GLY A 68 1.03 -22.21 11.95
CA GLY A 68 1.74 -20.96 12.22
C GLY A 68 3.26 -21.01 12.01
N LEU A 69 3.80 -22.16 11.59
CA LEU A 69 5.21 -22.33 11.22
C LEU A 69 5.59 -21.52 9.96
N ILE A 70 4.61 -21.30 9.08
CA ILE A 70 4.74 -20.42 7.91
C ILE A 70 3.76 -19.26 8.02
N MET A 71 4.28 -18.04 8.10
CA MET A 71 3.46 -16.84 8.29
C MET A 71 3.57 -15.84 7.15
N ARG A 72 2.48 -15.10 6.91
CA ARG A 72 2.47 -13.94 6.01
C ARG A 72 2.84 -12.69 6.79
N LYS A 73 3.99 -12.10 6.50
CA LYS A 73 4.39 -10.81 7.04
C LYS A 73 3.42 -9.71 6.58
N PRO A 74 3.06 -8.75 7.48
CA PRO A 74 2.30 -7.58 7.08
C PRO A 74 3.05 -6.78 6.02
N VAL A 75 2.32 -5.99 5.23
CA VAL A 75 2.93 -5.10 4.24
C VAL A 75 3.69 -3.99 4.97
N LYS A 76 4.84 -3.58 4.44
CA LYS A 76 5.54 -2.39 4.92
C LYS A 76 4.64 -1.17 4.77
N VAL A 77 4.32 -0.51 5.88
CA VAL A 77 3.37 0.60 5.88
C VAL A 77 4.00 1.85 5.26
N HIS A 78 3.36 2.40 4.24
CA HIS A 78 3.64 3.73 3.72
C HIS A 78 2.56 4.71 4.18
N SER A 79 2.87 5.53 5.20
CA SER A 79 1.89 6.46 5.76
C SER A 79 1.48 7.55 4.76
N ARG A 80 0.17 7.78 4.63
CA ARG A 80 -0.42 8.86 3.82
C ARG A 80 -0.69 10.14 4.62
N ALA A 81 -0.30 10.23 5.89
CA ALA A 81 -0.61 11.37 6.76
C ALA A 81 -0.08 12.70 6.21
N ARG A 82 1.19 12.73 5.75
CA ARG A 82 1.81 13.93 5.17
C ARG A 82 1.09 14.41 3.90
N VAL A 83 0.75 13.47 3.01
CA VAL A 83 0.01 13.79 1.77
C VAL A 83 -1.38 14.34 2.09
N ARG A 84 -2.09 13.76 3.07
CA ARG A 84 -3.40 14.24 3.51
C ARG A 84 -3.34 15.64 4.11
N LYS A 85 -2.36 15.92 4.98
CA LYS A 85 -2.12 17.26 5.55
C LYS A 85 -1.85 18.30 4.46
N ASN A 86 -0.97 17.98 3.51
CA ASN A 86 -0.65 18.87 2.39
C ASN A 86 -1.85 19.10 1.47
N LEU A 87 -2.67 18.08 1.20
CA LEU A 87 -3.88 18.22 0.40
C LEU A 87 -4.92 19.11 1.09
N ALA A 88 -5.10 18.96 2.41
CA ALA A 88 -5.96 19.84 3.20
C ALA A 88 -5.48 21.31 3.15
N ALA A 89 -4.18 21.54 3.29
CA ALA A 89 -3.59 22.88 3.16
C ALA A 89 -3.79 23.46 1.74
N LYS A 90 -3.61 22.65 0.68
CA LYS A 90 -3.87 23.05 -0.71
C LYS A 90 -5.33 23.40 -0.95
N ARG A 91 -6.30 22.67 -0.37
CA ARG A 91 -7.73 23.02 -0.46
C ARG A 91 -8.04 24.37 0.19
N LYS A 92 -7.32 24.73 1.25
CA LYS A 92 -7.38 26.06 1.88
C LYS A 92 -6.61 27.15 1.09
N GLY A 93 -6.13 26.86 -0.12
CA GLY A 93 -5.40 27.80 -0.98
C GLY A 93 -3.91 27.94 -0.68
N ARG A 94 -3.34 27.20 0.29
CA ARG A 94 -1.90 27.24 0.59
C ARG A 94 -1.09 26.47 -0.46
N HIS A 95 0.18 26.86 -0.66
CA HIS A 95 1.09 26.23 -1.63
C HIS A 95 0.64 26.28 -3.12
N MET A 96 -0.15 27.29 -3.53
CA MET A 96 -0.64 27.48 -4.91
C MET A 96 -0.13 28.77 -5.59
N GLY A 97 0.80 29.49 -4.96
CA GLY A 97 1.41 30.71 -5.48
C GLY A 97 2.24 30.48 -6.75
N VAL A 98 2.62 31.58 -7.44
CA VAL A 98 3.27 31.55 -8.77
C VAL A 98 4.52 30.67 -8.79
N GLY A 99 5.41 30.78 -7.79
CA GLY A 99 6.63 29.98 -7.70
C GLY A 99 6.44 28.47 -7.47
N LYS A 100 5.22 27.99 -7.19
CA LYS A 100 4.90 26.56 -7.11
C LYS A 100 4.13 26.05 -8.34
N ARG A 101 3.79 26.93 -9.29
CA ARG A 101 3.12 26.56 -10.53
C ARG A 101 4.17 26.02 -11.50
N ARG A 102 3.89 24.85 -12.07
CA ARG A 102 4.65 24.23 -13.15
C ARG A 102 3.70 23.96 -14.32
N GLY A 103 4.21 24.06 -15.54
CA GLY A 103 3.42 23.97 -16.78
C GLY A 103 2.65 25.25 -17.11
N THR A 104 2.11 25.31 -18.34
CA THR A 104 1.32 26.45 -18.83
C THR A 104 -0.05 26.55 -18.14
N ARG A 105 -0.71 27.70 -18.26
CA ARG A 105 -2.08 27.89 -17.75
C ARG A 105 -3.04 26.86 -18.36
N GLU A 106 -2.95 26.67 -19.67
CA GLU A 106 -3.79 25.74 -20.43
C GLU A 106 -3.56 24.28 -20.01
N ALA A 107 -2.31 23.87 -19.74
CA ALA A 107 -2.02 22.51 -19.27
C ALA A 107 -2.59 22.22 -17.86
N ARG A 108 -2.66 23.25 -17.00
CA ARG A 108 -3.16 23.11 -15.62
C ARG A 108 -4.69 23.03 -15.56
N MET A 109 -5.36 23.90 -16.32
CA MET A 109 -6.82 23.96 -16.43
C MET A 109 -7.20 24.44 -17.84
N PRO A 110 -7.49 23.52 -18.77
CA PRO A 110 -7.78 23.87 -20.14
C PRO A 110 -9.01 24.79 -20.28
N THR A 111 -8.88 25.83 -21.09
CA THR A 111 -9.92 26.85 -21.30
C THR A 111 -11.17 26.23 -21.92
N LYS A 112 -11.00 25.24 -22.82
CA LYS A 112 -12.13 24.48 -23.42
C LYS A 112 -12.98 23.77 -22.36
N ILE A 113 -12.35 23.18 -21.34
CA ILE A 113 -13.06 22.50 -20.25
C ILE A 113 -13.84 23.50 -19.40
N LEU A 114 -13.24 24.67 -19.10
CA LEU A 114 -13.92 25.73 -18.37
C LEU A 114 -15.15 26.26 -19.13
N TRP A 115 -15.03 26.47 -20.45
CA TRP A 115 -16.14 26.88 -21.31
C TRP A 115 -17.28 25.85 -21.32
N MET A 116 -16.97 24.56 -21.51
CA MET A 116 -17.96 23.50 -21.47
C MET A 116 -18.67 23.42 -20.11
N ARG A 117 -17.93 23.51 -19.00
CA ARG A 117 -18.51 23.50 -17.64
C ARG A 117 -19.44 24.68 -17.44
N ARG A 118 -19.03 25.89 -17.86
CA ARG A 118 -19.85 27.11 -17.79
C ARG A 118 -21.17 26.95 -18.57
N GLN A 119 -21.09 26.55 -19.84
CA GLN A 119 -22.28 26.36 -20.68
C GLN A 119 -23.25 25.32 -20.11
N ARG A 120 -22.73 24.18 -19.62
CA ARG A 120 -23.56 23.11 -19.04
C ARG A 120 -24.27 23.56 -17.76
N VAL A 121 -23.60 24.30 -16.89
CA VAL A 121 -24.20 24.83 -15.65
C VAL A 121 -25.32 25.82 -15.98
N LEU A 122 -25.08 26.76 -16.88
CA LEU A 122 -26.09 27.75 -17.28
C LEU A 122 -27.31 27.11 -17.97
N ARG A 123 -27.08 26.20 -18.93
CA ARG A 123 -28.18 25.51 -19.60
C ARG A 123 -29.02 24.66 -18.64
N ARG A 124 -28.40 24.02 -17.64
CA ARG A 124 -29.11 23.27 -16.60
C ARG A 124 -29.95 24.20 -15.72
N LEU A 125 -29.41 25.36 -15.35
CA LEU A 125 -30.13 26.36 -14.56
C LEU A 125 -31.37 26.87 -15.32
N LEU A 126 -31.19 27.31 -16.58
CA LEU A 126 -32.30 27.80 -17.41
C LEU A 126 -33.39 26.74 -17.61
N ARG A 127 -32.99 25.48 -17.84
CA ARG A 127 -33.95 24.37 -17.94
C ARG A 127 -34.78 24.23 -16.67
N LYS A 128 -34.15 24.25 -15.49
CA LYS A 128 -34.83 24.14 -14.20
C LYS A 128 -35.81 25.31 -13.97
N TYR A 129 -35.45 26.52 -14.39
CA TYR A 129 -36.32 27.70 -14.24
C TYR A 129 -37.54 27.62 -15.15
N ARG A 130 -37.35 27.13 -16.38
CA ARG A 130 -38.43 26.88 -17.34
C ARG A 130 -39.39 25.80 -16.86
N GLU A 131 -38.88 24.69 -16.32
CA GLU A 131 -39.69 23.63 -15.72
C GLU A 131 -40.50 24.13 -14.51
N ALA A 132 -39.90 25.02 -13.71
CA ALA A 132 -40.57 25.67 -12.58
C ALA A 132 -41.46 26.87 -12.98
N LYS A 133 -41.59 27.17 -14.28
CA LYS A 133 -42.33 28.33 -14.82
C LYS A 133 -41.98 29.67 -14.17
N LYS A 134 -40.73 29.81 -13.73
CA LYS A 134 -40.19 31.10 -13.27
C LYS A 134 -39.79 32.00 -14.44
N ILE A 135 -39.60 31.37 -15.60
CA ILE A 135 -39.32 31.92 -16.93
C ILE A 135 -40.05 31.03 -17.93
#